data_AF-A0A2T0MQH6-F1
#
_entry.id   AF-A0A2T0MQH6-F1
#
_cell.length_a   1.000
_cell.length_b   1.000
_cell.length_c   1.000
_cell.angle_alpha   90.00
_cell.angle_beta   90.00
_cell.angle_gamma   90.00
#
_symmetry.space_group_name_H-M   'P 1'
#
loop_
_entity.id
_entity.type
_entity.pdbx_description
1 polymer ?
#
loop_
_entity_poly.entity_id
_entity_poly.type
_entity_poly.pdbx_seq_one_letter_code
_entity_poly.pdbx_strand_id
1 'polypeptide(L)'
;MPPAHSPDLRRRAIELARRGDRPLVQLAKDLGISRSCLHAWLKQDDADARSGAGDQLSTATRKKLADLRRRTRRLQTENDVLKRAVHLALRKCSPKVLYSLIRELADGHVPVAVACRLLHVSTSGYYDWLGRPEPARALRNKELTKMIRQIHADSNGCYGSPRVYARLRVELGEEVNRKRVARLMREAGLQGARGRERRRQDAVQDRADGAAQHRADTPDRR
;
A
#
# COMPACT_ATOMS: atom_id res chain seq x y z
N MET A 1 -47.30 11.69 -8.73
CA MET A 1 -47.14 11.04 -10.06
C MET A 1 -48.03 9.82 -10.05
N PRO A 2 -49.00 9.67 -10.98
CA PRO A 2 -49.89 8.51 -10.97
C PRO A 2 -49.09 7.20 -11.07
N PRO A 3 -49.56 6.11 -10.44
CA PRO A 3 -48.84 4.84 -10.41
C PRO A 3 -48.63 4.28 -11.81
N ALA A 4 -47.47 3.68 -12.05
CA ALA A 4 -47.18 3.02 -13.31
C ALA A 4 -48.18 1.86 -13.53
N HIS A 5 -48.76 1.78 -14.73
CA HIS A 5 -49.66 0.69 -15.11
C HIS A 5 -48.96 -0.68 -14.99
N SER A 6 -49.71 -1.72 -14.61
CA SER A 6 -49.17 -3.06 -14.47
C SER A 6 -48.65 -3.60 -15.81
N PRO A 7 -47.55 -4.39 -15.81
CA PRO A 7 -46.98 -4.96 -17.03
C PRO A 7 -47.96 -5.91 -17.74
N ASP A 8 -48.82 -6.60 -16.99
CA ASP A 8 -49.82 -7.51 -17.53
C ASP A 8 -50.96 -6.76 -18.24
N LEU A 9 -51.37 -5.60 -17.69
CA LEU A 9 -52.33 -4.72 -18.38
C LEU A 9 -51.73 -4.23 -19.71
N ARG A 10 -50.46 -3.81 -19.73
CA ARG A 10 -49.79 -3.39 -20.96
C ARG A 10 -49.74 -4.51 -22.00
N ARG A 11 -49.36 -5.74 -21.63
CA ARG A 11 -49.33 -6.89 -22.56
C ARG A 11 -50.72 -7.18 -23.13
N ARG A 12 -51.72 -7.29 -22.26
CA ARG A 12 -53.11 -7.58 -22.66
C ARG A 12 -53.69 -6.47 -23.56
N ALA A 13 -53.36 -5.21 -23.27
CA ALA A 13 -53.79 -4.08 -24.08
C ALA A 13 -53.16 -4.10 -25.48
N ILE A 14 -51.86 -4.39 -25.59
CA ILE A 14 -51.17 -4.54 -26.88
C ILE A 14 -51.75 -5.72 -27.66
N GLU A 15 -51.99 -6.86 -27.01
CA GLU A 15 -52.57 -8.04 -27.64
C GLU A 15 -53.97 -7.76 -28.21
N LEU A 16 -54.87 -7.18 -27.39
CA LEU A 16 -56.21 -6.80 -27.83
C LEU A 16 -56.19 -5.74 -28.95
N ALA A 17 -55.25 -4.80 -28.89
CA ALA A 17 -55.09 -3.79 -29.93
C ALA A 17 -54.59 -4.37 -31.26
N ARG A 18 -53.74 -5.42 -31.23
CA ARG A 18 -53.27 -6.12 -32.43
C ARG A 18 -54.30 -7.05 -33.04
N ARG A 19 -55.21 -7.63 -32.25
CA ARG A 19 -56.35 -8.44 -32.75
C ARG A 19 -57.32 -7.62 -33.62
N GLY A 20 -57.48 -6.33 -33.32
CA GLY A 20 -58.26 -5.40 -34.15
C GLY A 20 -59.77 -5.47 -33.98
N ASP A 21 -60.28 -6.24 -33.01
CA ASP A 21 -61.72 -6.49 -32.80
C ASP A 21 -62.52 -5.23 -32.44
N ARG A 22 -61.86 -4.17 -31.94
CA ARG A 22 -62.49 -2.92 -31.50
C ARG A 22 -61.62 -1.70 -31.85
N PRO A 23 -62.23 -0.53 -32.09
CA PRO A 23 -61.47 0.69 -32.34
C PRO A 23 -60.65 1.10 -31.11
N LEU A 24 -59.41 1.56 -31.33
CA LEU A 24 -58.44 1.91 -30.27
C LEU A 24 -58.98 2.92 -29.24
N VAL A 25 -59.91 3.78 -29.65
CA VAL A 25 -60.57 4.76 -28.77
C VAL A 25 -61.46 4.05 -27.74
N GLN A 26 -62.25 3.07 -28.18
CA GLN A 26 -63.14 2.31 -27.32
C GLN A 26 -62.34 1.37 -26.41
N LEU A 27 -61.33 0.70 -26.97
CA LEU A 27 -60.44 -0.17 -26.20
C LEU A 27 -59.71 0.58 -25.07
N ALA A 28 -59.26 1.81 -25.33
CA ALA A 28 -58.63 2.65 -24.30
C ALA A 28 -59.62 3.03 -23.18
N LYS A 29 -60.88 3.35 -23.52
CA LYS A 29 -61.95 3.62 -22.54
C LYS A 29 -62.24 2.39 -21.67
N ASP A 30 -62.40 1.23 -22.30
CA ASP A 30 -62.74 -0.03 -21.62
C ASP A 30 -61.61 -0.48 -20.65
N LEU A 31 -60.35 -0.19 -21.00
CA LEU A 31 -59.18 -0.48 -20.16
C LEU A 31 -58.88 0.64 -19.14
N GLY A 32 -59.65 1.73 -19.14
CA GLY A 32 -59.45 2.86 -18.23
C GLY A 32 -58.15 3.65 -18.46
N ILE A 33 -57.62 3.64 -19.69
CA ILE A 33 -56.37 4.32 -20.07
C ILE A 33 -56.61 5.38 -21.16
N SER A 34 -55.70 6.33 -21.30
CA SER A 34 -55.78 7.31 -22.39
C SER A 34 -55.39 6.70 -23.74
N ARG A 35 -56.00 7.19 -24.83
CA ARG A 35 -55.64 6.79 -26.22
C ARG A 35 -54.14 6.99 -26.49
N SER A 36 -53.58 8.09 -26.01
CA SER A 36 -52.15 8.41 -26.15
C SER A 36 -51.26 7.40 -25.43
N CYS A 37 -51.70 6.86 -24.29
CA CYS A 37 -50.99 5.81 -23.56
C CYS A 37 -50.92 4.50 -24.38
N LEU A 38 -52.07 4.05 -24.91
CA LEU A 38 -52.14 2.84 -25.75
C LEU A 38 -51.30 2.98 -27.02
N HIS A 39 -51.34 4.16 -27.66
CA HIS A 39 -50.53 4.46 -28.83
C HIS A 39 -49.02 4.46 -28.52
N ALA A 40 -48.62 5.01 -27.37
CA ALA A 40 -47.23 4.97 -26.92
C ALA A 40 -46.73 3.54 -26.67
N TRP A 41 -47.57 2.67 -26.11
CA TRP A 41 -47.24 1.25 -25.91
C TRP A 41 -47.06 0.50 -27.22
N LEU A 42 -47.96 0.70 -28.19
CA LEU A 42 -47.86 0.10 -29.53
C LEU A 42 -46.60 0.57 -30.26
N LYS A 43 -46.30 1.87 -30.22
CA LYS A 43 -45.07 2.43 -30.82
C LYS A 43 -43.81 1.83 -30.19
N GLN A 44 -43.81 1.65 -28.87
CA GLN A 44 -42.67 1.09 -28.16
C GLN A 44 -42.50 -0.42 -28.42
N ASP A 45 -43.61 -1.16 -28.51
CA ASP A 45 -43.62 -2.59 -28.87
C ASP A 45 -43.16 -2.82 -30.32
N ASP A 46 -43.61 -1.98 -31.24
CA ASP A 46 -43.13 -1.95 -32.62
C ASP A 46 -41.64 -1.63 -32.70
N ALA A 47 -41.14 -0.68 -31.89
CA ALA A 47 -39.71 -0.39 -31.81
C ALA A 47 -38.92 -1.57 -31.23
N ASP A 48 -39.47 -2.26 -30.23
CA ASP A 48 -38.86 -3.46 -29.63
C ASP A 48 -38.83 -4.63 -30.64
N ALA A 49 -39.86 -4.79 -31.47
CA ALA A 49 -39.91 -5.79 -32.55
C ALA A 49 -39.01 -5.44 -33.75
N ARG A 50 -38.88 -4.14 -34.09
CA ARG A 50 -38.04 -3.63 -35.19
C ARG A 50 -36.57 -3.42 -34.82
N SER A 51 -36.20 -3.55 -33.55
CA SER A 51 -34.81 -3.35 -33.05
C SER A 51 -33.77 -4.32 -33.64
N GLY A 52 -34.16 -5.20 -34.57
CA GLY A 52 -33.24 -5.92 -35.45
C GLY A 52 -32.82 -5.18 -36.73
N ALA A 53 -33.45 -4.05 -37.11
CA ALA A 53 -33.27 -3.42 -38.43
C ALA A 53 -33.31 -1.87 -38.47
N GLY A 54 -33.27 -1.15 -37.34
CA GLY A 54 -33.30 0.33 -37.39
C GLY A 54 -32.79 1.06 -36.13
N ASP A 55 -32.53 2.36 -36.30
CA ASP A 55 -31.89 3.34 -35.38
C ASP A 55 -32.59 3.58 -34.02
N GLN A 56 -33.63 2.82 -33.67
CA GLN A 56 -34.34 2.96 -32.39
C GLN A 56 -33.98 1.82 -31.43
N LEU A 57 -33.30 2.16 -30.33
CA LEU A 57 -32.92 1.19 -29.29
C LEU A 57 -34.15 0.65 -28.53
N SER A 58 -34.22 -0.68 -28.40
CA SER A 58 -35.18 -1.37 -27.54
C SER A 58 -35.16 -0.86 -26.09
N THR A 59 -36.31 -0.94 -25.41
CA THR A 59 -36.48 -0.64 -23.97
C THR A 59 -35.44 -1.39 -23.11
N ALA A 60 -35.19 -2.67 -23.43
CA ALA A 60 -34.24 -3.50 -22.69
C ALA A 60 -32.79 -3.00 -22.86
N THR A 61 -32.42 -2.61 -24.08
CA THR A 61 -31.10 -2.04 -24.39
C THR A 61 -30.91 -0.67 -23.75
N ARG A 62 -31.93 0.18 -23.77
CA ARG A 62 -31.93 1.47 -23.05
C ARG A 62 -31.74 1.30 -21.54
N LYS A 63 -32.43 0.33 -20.93
CA LYS A 63 -32.26 0.02 -19.50
C LYS A 63 -30.83 -0.44 -19.20
N LYS A 64 -30.28 -1.38 -19.96
CA LYS A 64 -28.89 -1.83 -19.83
C LYS A 64 -27.89 -0.68 -19.98
N LEU A 65 -28.09 0.21 -20.95
CA LEU A 65 -27.25 1.39 -21.15
C LEU A 65 -27.31 2.34 -19.95
N ALA A 66 -28.50 2.57 -19.39
CA ALA A 66 -28.66 3.39 -18.20
C ALA A 66 -27.93 2.76 -16.98
N ASP A 67 -28.06 1.45 -16.80
CA ASP A 67 -27.42 0.73 -15.69
C ASP A 67 -25.89 0.73 -15.81
N LEU A 68 -25.35 0.48 -17.01
CA LEU A 68 -23.90 0.57 -17.27
C LEU A 68 -23.37 1.99 -17.07
N ARG A 69 -24.10 3.02 -17.50
CA ARG A 69 -23.72 4.42 -17.25
C ARG A 69 -23.73 4.75 -15.77
N ARG A 70 -24.72 4.28 -15.01
CA ARG A 70 -24.76 4.43 -13.54
C ARG A 70 -23.55 3.75 -12.90
N ARG A 71 -23.23 2.52 -13.29
CA ARG A 71 -22.06 1.78 -12.80
C ARG A 71 -20.76 2.51 -13.12
N THR A 72 -20.62 3.01 -14.34
CA THR A 72 -19.42 3.76 -14.76
C THR A 72 -19.23 5.02 -13.94
N ARG A 73 -20.31 5.80 -13.72
CA ARG A 73 -20.26 6.99 -12.85
C ARG A 73 -19.82 6.66 -11.44
N ARG A 74 -20.40 5.59 -10.85
CA ARG A 74 -20.01 5.13 -9.52
C ARG A 74 -18.54 4.76 -9.45
N LEU A 75 -18.06 3.96 -10.40
CA LEU A 75 -16.66 3.56 -10.47
C LEU A 75 -15.71 4.74 -10.69
N GLN A 76 -16.13 5.75 -11.45
CA GLN A 76 -15.36 6.99 -11.63
C GLN A 76 -15.24 7.74 -10.30
N THR A 77 -16.34 7.93 -9.57
CA THR A 77 -16.32 8.57 -8.24
C THR A 77 -15.43 7.81 -7.27
N GLU A 78 -15.56 6.48 -7.18
CA GLU A 78 -14.72 5.65 -6.32
C GLU A 78 -13.23 5.76 -6.71
N ASN A 79 -12.90 5.71 -8.01
CA ASN A 79 -11.54 5.89 -8.50
C ASN A 79 -10.98 7.27 -8.17
N ASP A 80 -11.78 8.33 -8.28
CA ASP A 80 -11.33 9.68 -7.97
C ASP A 80 -11.05 9.86 -6.47
N VAL A 81 -11.86 9.23 -5.61
CA VAL A 81 -11.59 9.16 -4.17
C VAL A 81 -10.27 8.42 -3.90
N LEU A 82 -10.06 7.24 -4.52
CA LEU A 82 -8.84 6.46 -4.36
C LEU A 82 -7.59 7.22 -4.85
N LYS A 83 -7.65 7.86 -6.03
CA LYS A 83 -6.55 8.68 -6.54
C LYS A 83 -6.19 9.82 -5.59
N ARG A 84 -7.19 10.51 -5.04
CA ARG A 84 -6.98 11.58 -4.04
C ARG A 84 -6.36 11.03 -2.76
N ALA A 85 -6.85 9.89 -2.26
CA ALA A 85 -6.31 9.24 -1.07
C ALA A 85 -4.84 8.84 -1.27
N VAL A 86 -4.50 8.22 -2.40
CA VAL A 86 -3.13 7.83 -2.76
C VAL A 86 -2.21 9.06 -2.83
N HIS A 87 -2.64 10.13 -3.51
CA HIS A 87 -1.86 11.36 -3.58
C HIS A 87 -1.59 11.93 -2.17
N LEU A 88 -2.61 12.01 -1.31
CA LEU A 88 -2.45 12.53 0.05
C LEU A 88 -1.50 11.67 0.89
N ALA A 89 -1.60 10.34 0.78
CA ALA A 89 -0.76 9.39 1.51
C ALA A 89 0.71 9.48 1.07
N LEU A 90 0.95 9.63 -0.24
CA LEU A 90 2.29 9.59 -0.82
C LEU A 90 2.96 10.97 -0.91
N ARG A 91 2.29 12.04 -0.49
CA ARG A 91 2.77 13.43 -0.61
C ARG A 91 4.14 13.69 0.04
N LYS A 92 4.51 12.90 1.06
CA LYS A 92 5.79 13.02 1.78
C LYS A 92 6.78 11.90 1.43
N CYS A 93 6.45 11.02 0.50
CA CYS A 93 7.32 9.94 0.09
C CYS A 93 8.41 10.44 -0.86
N SER A 94 9.64 9.96 -0.68
CA SER A 94 10.72 10.26 -1.61
C SER A 94 10.48 9.57 -2.97
N PRO A 95 10.98 10.12 -4.09
CA PRO A 95 10.84 9.48 -5.41
C PRO A 95 11.33 8.03 -5.46
N LYS A 96 12.36 7.67 -4.68
CA LYS A 96 12.86 6.28 -4.61
C LYS A 96 11.82 5.29 -4.09
N VAL A 97 11.01 5.70 -3.12
CA VAL A 97 9.92 4.88 -2.57
C VAL A 97 8.79 4.75 -3.60
N LEU A 98 8.52 5.81 -4.35
CA LEU A 98 7.53 5.76 -5.43
C LEU A 98 8.00 4.85 -6.56
N TYR A 99 9.27 4.91 -6.94
CA TYR A 99 9.83 4.05 -7.97
C TYR A 99 9.87 2.57 -7.57
N SER A 100 10.13 2.24 -6.29
CA SER A 100 10.00 0.86 -5.81
C SER A 100 8.56 0.37 -5.89
N LEU A 101 7.57 1.19 -5.52
CA LEU A 101 6.16 0.85 -5.68
C LEU A 101 5.77 0.65 -7.15
N ILE A 102 6.27 1.50 -8.06
CA ILE A 102 6.03 1.36 -9.51
C ILE A 102 6.58 0.03 -10.02
N ARG A 103 7.74 -0.41 -9.52
CA ARG A 103 8.30 -1.71 -9.87
C ARG A 103 7.39 -2.86 -9.42
N GLU A 104 6.90 -2.83 -8.18
CA GLU A 104 5.95 -3.83 -7.68
C GLU A 104 4.63 -3.85 -8.49
N LEU A 105 4.11 -2.68 -8.87
CA LEU A 105 2.93 -2.57 -9.73
C LEU A 105 3.19 -3.13 -11.13
N ALA A 106 4.37 -2.90 -11.69
CA ALA A 106 4.77 -3.43 -12.99
C ALA A 106 4.88 -4.96 -12.98
N ASP A 107 5.42 -5.54 -11.90
CA ASP A 107 5.44 -6.99 -11.68
C ASP A 107 4.00 -7.57 -11.61
N GLY A 108 3.05 -6.75 -11.14
CA GLY A 108 1.61 -7.03 -11.16
C GLY A 108 0.91 -6.76 -12.51
N HIS A 109 1.65 -6.59 -13.61
CA HIS A 109 1.15 -6.30 -14.97
C HIS A 109 0.48 -4.93 -15.16
N VAL A 110 0.72 -3.97 -14.25
CA VAL A 110 0.30 -2.58 -14.47
C VAL A 110 1.32 -1.90 -15.39
N PRO A 111 0.89 -1.26 -16.49
CA PRO A 111 1.83 -0.54 -17.35
C PRO A 111 2.54 0.58 -16.58
N VAL A 112 3.88 0.64 -16.67
CA VAL A 112 4.73 1.64 -15.98
C VAL A 112 4.23 3.06 -16.25
N ALA A 113 3.87 3.38 -17.49
CA ALA A 113 3.35 4.70 -17.86
C ALA A 113 2.05 5.08 -17.13
N VAL A 114 1.20 4.09 -16.82
CA VAL A 114 -0.04 4.31 -16.05
C VAL A 114 0.32 4.55 -14.58
N ALA A 115 1.19 3.73 -14.00
CA ALA A 115 1.64 3.86 -12.61
C ALA A 115 2.33 5.22 -12.37
N CYS A 116 3.27 5.62 -13.23
CA CYS A 116 3.95 6.92 -13.14
C CYS A 116 2.95 8.09 -13.17
N ARG A 117 1.96 8.03 -14.07
CA ARG A 117 0.92 9.06 -14.20
C ARG A 117 0.06 9.18 -12.95
N LEU A 118 -0.36 8.06 -12.38
CA LEU A 118 -1.20 8.04 -11.17
C LEU A 118 -0.43 8.46 -9.91
N LEU A 119 0.88 8.22 -9.87
CA LEU A 119 1.77 8.59 -8.77
C LEU A 119 2.44 9.95 -8.96
N HIS A 120 2.13 10.67 -10.04
CA HIS A 120 2.69 11.99 -10.36
C HIS A 120 4.22 12.04 -10.40
N VAL A 121 4.87 11.04 -11.01
CA VAL A 121 6.32 11.01 -11.25
C VAL A 121 6.66 10.84 -12.73
N SER A 122 7.87 11.23 -13.13
CA SER A 122 8.31 11.09 -14.52
C SER A 122 8.66 9.64 -14.85
N THR A 123 8.24 9.18 -16.04
CA THR A 123 8.61 7.86 -16.57
C THR A 123 10.11 7.77 -16.85
N SER A 124 10.71 8.85 -17.37
CA SER A 124 12.17 8.93 -17.54
C SER A 124 12.91 8.79 -16.20
N GLY A 125 12.44 9.48 -15.16
CA GLY A 125 13.03 9.37 -13.82
C GLY A 125 12.94 7.97 -13.22
N TYR A 126 11.88 7.23 -13.52
CA TYR A 126 11.76 5.81 -13.15
C TYR A 126 12.80 4.95 -13.85
N TYR A 127 12.94 5.06 -15.18
CA TYR A 127 13.92 4.26 -15.92
C TYR A 127 15.36 4.67 -15.60
N ASP A 128 15.64 5.95 -15.38
CA ASP A 128 16.92 6.43 -14.87
C ASP A 128 17.22 5.83 -13.50
N TRP A 129 16.22 5.75 -12.61
CA TRP A 129 16.39 5.10 -11.31
C TRP A 129 16.60 3.59 -11.44
N LEU A 130 15.88 2.93 -12.35
CA LEU A 130 15.96 1.49 -12.58
C LEU A 130 17.31 1.09 -13.16
N GLY A 131 17.84 1.88 -14.08
CA GLY A 131 19.13 1.67 -14.73
C GLY A 131 20.32 2.25 -13.97
N ARG A 132 20.11 2.96 -12.85
CA ARG A 132 21.21 3.55 -12.08
C ARG A 132 22.11 2.43 -11.54
N PRO A 133 23.39 2.38 -11.95
CA PRO A 133 24.32 1.45 -11.36
C PRO A 133 24.46 1.77 -9.87
N GLU A 134 24.73 0.75 -9.07
CA GLU A 134 24.98 0.97 -7.65
C GLU A 134 26.13 1.97 -7.50
N PRO A 135 25.94 3.07 -6.74
CA PRO A 135 26.98 4.07 -6.61
C PRO A 135 28.23 3.41 -6.02
N ALA A 136 29.42 3.86 -6.42
CA ALA A 136 30.69 3.29 -5.94
C ALA A 136 30.76 3.16 -4.41
N ARG A 137 30.12 4.08 -3.67
CA ARG A 137 29.99 4.00 -2.20
C ARG A 137 29.15 2.82 -1.70
N ALA A 138 28.09 2.45 -2.43
CA ALA A 138 27.26 1.28 -2.13
C ALA A 138 28.01 -0.02 -2.40
N LEU A 139 28.73 -0.11 -3.53
CA LEU A 139 29.64 -1.23 -3.83
C LEU A 139 30.71 -1.37 -2.73
N ARG A 140 31.40 -0.29 -2.38
CA ARG A 140 32.39 -0.30 -1.29
C ARG A 140 31.77 -0.63 0.06
N ASN A 141 30.53 -0.21 0.34
CA ASN A 141 29.82 -0.63 1.55
C ASN A 141 29.56 -2.14 1.55
N LYS A 142 29.17 -2.74 0.41
CA LYS A 142 28.98 -4.19 0.31
C LYS A 142 30.28 -4.95 0.55
N GLU A 143 31.38 -4.50 -0.04
CA GLU A 143 32.73 -5.07 0.19
C GLU A 143 33.12 -4.97 1.66
N LEU A 144 32.99 -3.78 2.26
CA LEU A 144 33.25 -3.58 3.68
C LEU A 144 32.35 -4.46 4.56
N THR A 145 31.07 -4.60 4.23
CA THR A 145 30.14 -5.47 4.97
C THR A 145 30.55 -6.94 4.87
N LYS A 146 31.06 -7.41 3.72
CA LYS A 146 31.61 -8.77 3.59
C LYS A 146 32.82 -8.97 4.52
N MET A 147 33.77 -8.04 4.53
CA MET A 147 34.92 -8.10 5.43
C MET A 147 34.52 -8.04 6.91
N ILE A 148 33.56 -7.18 7.25
CA ILE A 148 32.99 -7.10 8.61
C ILE A 148 32.38 -8.44 9.04
N ARG A 149 31.62 -9.10 8.16
CA ARG A 149 31.04 -10.43 8.43
C ARG A 149 32.13 -11.47 8.66
N GLN A 150 33.18 -11.47 7.84
CA GLN A 150 34.30 -12.40 7.99
C GLN A 150 34.99 -12.21 9.34
N ILE A 151 35.39 -10.98 9.68
CA ILE A 151 36.04 -10.66 10.97
C ILE A 151 35.14 -11.05 12.16
N HIS A 152 33.84 -10.81 12.06
CA HIS A 152 32.89 -11.18 13.11
C HIS A 152 32.82 -12.70 13.26
N ALA A 153 32.71 -13.44 12.16
CA ALA A 153 32.71 -14.91 12.13
C ALA A 153 34.01 -15.49 12.69
N ASP A 154 35.18 -14.98 12.26
CA ASP A 154 36.50 -15.42 12.74
C ASP A 154 36.65 -15.20 14.26
N SER A 155 35.92 -14.23 14.82
CA SER A 155 35.88 -13.96 16.26
C SER A 155 34.81 -14.76 17.01
N ASN A 156 34.15 -15.73 16.38
CA ASN A 156 32.98 -16.45 16.91
C ASN A 156 31.85 -15.51 17.38
N GLY A 157 31.72 -14.36 16.72
CA GLY A 157 30.75 -13.32 17.04
C GLY A 157 31.04 -12.51 18.30
N CYS A 158 32.20 -12.68 18.94
CA CYS A 158 32.57 -11.92 20.13
C CYS A 158 32.82 -10.43 19.82
N TYR A 159 33.28 -10.09 18.61
CA TYR A 159 33.75 -8.74 18.31
C TYR A 159 32.59 -7.77 18.04
N GLY A 160 32.51 -6.71 18.86
CA GLY A 160 31.68 -5.55 18.58
C GLY A 160 32.36 -4.55 17.63
N SER A 161 31.63 -3.49 17.25
CA SER A 161 32.11 -2.48 16.30
C SER A 161 33.48 -1.86 16.61
N PRO A 162 33.89 -1.65 17.89
CA PRO A 162 35.23 -1.13 18.17
C PRO A 162 36.35 -2.11 17.78
N ARG A 163 36.17 -3.42 18.03
CA ARG A 163 37.18 -4.45 17.74
C ARG A 163 37.23 -4.77 16.26
N VAL A 164 36.06 -4.83 15.59
CA VAL A 164 36.00 -4.97 14.13
C VAL A 164 36.67 -3.78 13.43
N TYR A 165 36.43 -2.55 13.91
CA TYR A 165 37.10 -1.35 13.39
C TYR A 165 38.63 -1.42 13.53
N ALA A 166 39.12 -1.85 14.70
CA ALA A 166 40.56 -2.01 14.92
C ALA A 166 41.15 -3.03 13.95
N ARG A 167 40.50 -4.19 13.76
CA ARG A 167 40.94 -5.22 12.81
C ARG A 167 40.97 -4.70 11.38
N LEU A 168 39.92 -4.00 10.95
CA LEU A 168 39.86 -3.41 9.60
C LEU A 168 40.97 -2.38 9.36
N ARG A 169 41.19 -1.47 10.32
CA ARG A 169 42.11 -0.34 10.09
C ARG A 169 43.57 -0.67 10.34
N VAL A 170 43.87 -1.42 11.40
CA VAL A 170 45.24 -1.72 11.81
C VAL A 170 45.79 -2.91 11.05
N GLU A 171 45.00 -3.96 10.87
CA GLU A 171 45.52 -5.22 10.33
C GLU A 171 45.26 -5.40 8.84
N LEU A 172 44.11 -4.91 8.35
CA LEU A 172 43.75 -4.97 6.92
C LEU A 172 44.01 -3.66 6.17
N GLY A 173 44.46 -2.60 6.87
CA GLY A 173 44.81 -1.31 6.26
C GLY A 173 43.64 -0.53 5.66
N GLU A 174 42.40 -0.84 6.04
CA GLU A 174 41.21 -0.19 5.47
C GLU A 174 40.97 1.21 6.06
N GLU A 175 40.86 2.21 5.16
CA GLU A 175 40.51 3.58 5.54
C GLU A 175 39.01 3.74 5.77
N VAL A 176 38.55 3.32 6.93
CA VAL A 176 37.15 3.45 7.35
C VAL A 176 37.01 4.30 8.61
N ASN A 177 35.82 4.88 8.79
CA ASN A 177 35.44 5.57 10.02
C ASN A 177 34.71 4.62 10.96
N ARG A 178 34.98 4.70 12.27
CA ARG A 178 34.32 3.89 13.31
C ARG A 178 32.79 3.94 13.27
N LYS A 179 32.19 5.12 13.01
CA LYS A 179 30.73 5.28 12.85
C LYS A 179 30.18 4.52 11.64
N ARG A 180 30.94 4.48 10.53
CA ARG A 180 30.58 3.72 9.32
C ARG A 180 30.56 2.22 9.61
N VAL A 181 31.58 1.70 10.29
CA VAL A 181 31.63 0.28 10.71
C VAL A 181 30.46 -0.07 11.63
N ALA A 182 30.19 0.74 12.64
CA ALA A 182 29.06 0.51 13.56
C ALA A 182 27.70 0.51 12.83
N ARG A 183 27.50 1.42 11.87
CA ARG A 183 26.29 1.45 11.04
C ARG A 183 26.17 0.18 10.18
N LEU A 184 27.23 -0.21 9.47
CA LEU A 184 27.23 -1.40 8.60
C LEU A 184 27.04 -2.70 9.39
N MET A 185 27.60 -2.81 10.60
CA MET A 185 27.33 -3.95 11.48
C MET A 185 25.85 -4.03 11.87
N ARG A 186 25.24 -2.89 12.24
CA ARG A 186 23.81 -2.84 12.59
C ARG A 186 22.92 -3.21 11.40
N GLU A 187 23.19 -2.66 10.22
CA GLU A 187 22.48 -2.99 8.98
C GLU A 187 22.63 -4.47 8.60
N ALA A 188 23.75 -5.11 8.97
CA ALA A 188 24.01 -6.52 8.75
C ALA A 188 23.51 -7.44 9.89
N GLY A 189 22.87 -6.90 10.94
CA GLY A 189 22.39 -7.68 12.09
C GLY A 189 23.50 -8.22 13.00
N LEU A 190 24.71 -7.68 12.93
CA LEU A 190 25.86 -8.14 13.69
C LEU A 190 26.02 -7.34 14.99
N GLN A 191 26.19 -8.06 16.09
CA GLN A 191 26.52 -7.50 17.40
C GLN A 191 27.64 -8.31 18.04
N GLY A 192 28.49 -7.64 18.82
CA GLY A 192 29.47 -8.35 19.66
C GLY A 192 28.79 -8.98 20.87
N ALA A 193 29.48 -9.94 21.50
CA ALA A 193 29.05 -10.51 22.77
C ALA A 193 28.89 -9.38 23.81
N ARG A 194 27.72 -9.33 24.47
CA ARG A 194 27.52 -8.41 25.60
C ARG A 194 28.35 -8.92 26.77
N GLY A 195 29.23 -8.07 27.31
CA GLY A 195 29.97 -8.41 28.53
C GLY A 195 28.99 -8.69 29.67
N ARG A 196 29.27 -9.72 30.49
CA ARG A 196 28.52 -10.01 31.71
C ARG A 196 28.47 -8.74 32.55
N GLU A 197 27.28 -8.27 32.88
CA GLU A 197 27.08 -7.13 33.79
C GLU A 197 27.85 -7.41 35.07
N ARG A 198 28.84 -6.56 35.39
CA ARG A 198 29.60 -6.68 36.63
C ARG A 198 28.62 -6.40 37.76
N ARG A 199 28.12 -7.47 38.41
CA ARG A 199 27.45 -7.35 39.71
C ARG A 199 28.39 -6.56 40.60
N ARG A 200 28.01 -5.35 40.99
CA ARG A 200 28.67 -4.62 42.07
C ARG A 200 28.50 -5.51 43.30
N GLN A 201 29.59 -6.08 43.80
CA GLN A 201 29.57 -6.71 45.11
C GLN A 201 29.56 -5.56 46.11
N ASP A 202 28.43 -5.35 46.77
CA ASP A 202 28.35 -4.46 47.91
C ASP A 202 29.36 -4.96 48.96
N ALA A 203 30.31 -4.11 49.31
CA ALA A 203 31.34 -4.42 50.30
C ALA A 203 30.66 -4.60 51.66
N VAL A 204 30.52 -5.86 52.10
CA VAL A 204 30.25 -6.20 53.49
C VAL A 204 31.52 -5.88 54.28
N GLN A 205 31.47 -4.82 55.09
CA GLN A 205 32.48 -4.53 56.10
C GLN A 205 32.38 -5.55 57.21
N ASP A 206 33.32 -6.48 57.23
CA ASP A 206 33.56 -7.36 58.38
C ASP A 206 34.60 -6.68 59.28
N ARG A 207 34.15 -6.16 60.43
CA ARG A 207 35.00 -5.72 61.53
C ARG A 207 34.81 -6.69 62.69
N ALA A 208 35.77 -7.61 62.82
CA ALA A 208 36.03 -8.43 63.99
C ALA A 208 37.43 -9.05 63.74
N ASP A 209 38.44 -9.12 64.60
CA ASP A 209 38.59 -8.90 66.03
C ASP A 209 40.10 -8.81 66.37
N GLY A 210 40.41 -8.25 67.54
CA GLY A 210 41.44 -8.84 68.41
C GLY A 210 42.65 -7.98 68.77
N ALA A 211 42.62 -7.35 69.94
CA ALA A 211 43.77 -7.32 70.86
C ALA A 211 43.31 -7.00 72.28
N ALA A 212 43.40 -8.02 73.15
CA ALA A 212 43.22 -7.91 74.58
C ALA A 212 44.49 -7.34 75.25
N GLN A 213 44.27 -6.49 76.27
CA GLN A 213 44.99 -6.43 77.54
C GLN A 213 46.53 -6.32 77.56
N HIS A 214 47.05 -5.11 77.85
CA HIS A 214 48.00 -4.96 78.97
C HIS A 214 48.00 -3.55 79.56
N ARG A 215 48.00 -3.50 80.90
CA ARG A 215 48.06 -2.31 81.76
C ARG A 215 49.49 -1.77 81.83
N ALA A 216 49.64 -0.45 82.02
CA ALA A 216 50.28 0.18 83.18
C ALA A 216 50.76 1.62 82.88
N ASP A 217 50.53 2.48 83.87
CA ASP A 217 51.29 3.67 84.28
C ASP A 217 51.46 4.90 83.35
N THR A 218 50.64 5.91 83.67
CA THR A 218 50.91 7.37 83.83
C THR A 218 52.34 7.72 84.30
N PRO A 219 52.81 9.00 84.30
CA PRO A 219 52.16 10.25 83.86
C PRO A 219 53.09 11.31 83.17
N ASP A 220 52.43 12.43 82.84
CA ASP A 220 52.85 13.83 83.03
C ASP A 220 53.75 14.57 82.03
N ARG A 221 53.12 15.63 81.48
CA ARG A 221 53.55 17.04 81.40
C ARG A 221 54.99 17.38 80.98
N ARG A 222 55.08 18.20 79.93
CA ARG A 222 55.16 19.68 80.04
C ARG A 222 54.94 20.35 78.71
#